data_AF-A0A1D6NM06-F1
#
_entry.id   AF-A0A1D6NM06-F1
#
_cell.length_a   1.000
_cell.length_b   1.000
_cell.length_c   1.000
_cell.angle_alpha   90.00
_cell.angle_beta   90.00
_cell.angle_gamma   90.00
#
_symmetry.space_group_name_H-M   'P 1'
#
loop_
_entity.id
_entity.type
_entity.pdbx_description
1 polymer ?
#
loop_
_entity_poly.entity_id
_entity_poly.type
_entity_poly.pdbx_seq_one_letter_code
_entity_poly.pdbx_strand_id
1 'polypeptide(L)'
;MTSAASFPSSLFPFPTRASTPPLPSSSSRPSHSRPHLRIRSPKPNNPTVAPASSRMEVAQPQASNAQGGAEPAMKLLFVEMGVGYDQHGQDITAAAVRACKDAITSNSIPAFRGGSIPGVNTDQMKLQIKLGVPRSTQHLLDAERVKAVFPYGKIISFEVVDGGMICSSGVCLEAMGDKNDDCYIVNAAVYVGY
;
A
#
# COMPACT_ATOMS: atom_id res chain seq x y z
N MET A 1 -14.95 -39.32 -30.05
CA MET A 1 -14.97 -40.28 -28.93
C MET A 1 -14.82 -39.48 -27.64
N THR A 2 -15.95 -39.24 -26.99
CA THR A 2 -16.13 -38.48 -25.75
C THR A 2 -15.92 -39.38 -24.53
N SER A 3 -15.23 -38.91 -23.50
CA SER A 3 -15.32 -39.49 -22.16
C SER A 3 -15.20 -38.39 -21.11
N ALA A 4 -16.26 -38.26 -20.32
CA ALA A 4 -16.44 -37.34 -19.21
C ALA A 4 -16.23 -38.10 -17.89
N ALA A 5 -15.69 -37.44 -16.88
CA ALA A 5 -15.65 -37.95 -15.52
C ALA A 5 -16.38 -36.98 -14.58
N SER A 6 -17.45 -37.48 -13.97
CA SER A 6 -18.27 -36.82 -12.95
C SER A 6 -17.65 -36.93 -11.56
N PHE A 7 -17.75 -35.86 -10.77
CA PHE A 7 -17.46 -35.86 -9.33
C PHE A 7 -18.76 -36.04 -8.51
N PRO A 8 -18.73 -36.73 -7.36
CA PRO A 8 -19.89 -36.88 -6.48
C PRO A 8 -19.98 -35.73 -5.47
N SER A 9 -21.20 -35.23 -5.32
CA SER A 9 -21.63 -34.25 -4.31
C SER A 9 -21.90 -34.91 -2.96
N SER A 10 -21.24 -34.43 -1.90
CA SER A 10 -21.59 -34.73 -0.51
C SER A 10 -22.21 -33.51 0.17
N LEU A 11 -23.42 -33.70 0.71
CA LEU A 11 -24.16 -32.75 1.53
C LEU A 11 -23.47 -32.57 2.88
N PHE A 12 -23.28 -31.32 3.32
CA PHE A 12 -23.13 -30.98 4.73
C PHE A 12 -24.33 -30.12 5.20
N PRO A 13 -24.81 -30.28 6.44
CA PRO A 13 -26.02 -29.61 6.92
C PRO A 13 -25.76 -28.17 7.34
N PHE A 14 -26.71 -27.29 7.05
CA PHE A 14 -26.75 -25.89 7.48
C PHE A 14 -26.90 -25.76 9.00
N PRO A 15 -26.18 -24.84 9.67
CA PRO A 15 -26.51 -24.43 11.02
C PRO A 15 -27.62 -23.37 11.00
N THR A 16 -28.54 -23.51 11.94
CA THR A 16 -29.70 -22.66 12.19
C THR A 16 -29.32 -21.23 12.61
N ARG A 17 -30.03 -20.26 12.04
CA ARG A 17 -29.87 -18.81 12.24
C ARG A 17 -30.30 -18.39 13.66
N ALA A 18 -29.40 -17.76 14.41
CA ALA A 18 -29.73 -17.06 15.64
C ALA A 18 -30.55 -15.78 15.34
N SER A 19 -31.61 -15.57 16.11
CA SER A 19 -32.54 -14.45 16.03
C SER A 19 -31.95 -13.20 16.71
N THR A 20 -31.86 -12.08 16.00
CA THR A 20 -31.51 -10.77 16.56
C THR A 20 -32.74 -10.05 17.11
N PRO A 21 -32.66 -9.33 18.24
CA PRO A 21 -33.79 -8.57 18.79
C PRO A 21 -34.00 -7.26 17.98
N PRO A 22 -35.23 -6.71 17.94
CA PRO A 22 -35.52 -5.50 17.17
C PRO A 22 -35.07 -4.23 17.92
N LEU A 23 -34.57 -3.25 17.17
CA LEU A 23 -34.26 -1.90 17.64
C LEU A 23 -35.55 -1.09 17.87
N PRO A 24 -35.61 -0.23 18.91
CA PRO A 24 -36.76 0.66 19.13
C PRO A 24 -36.78 1.79 18.09
N SER A 25 -37.96 2.00 17.49
CA SER A 25 -38.25 3.13 16.62
C SER A 25 -38.52 4.38 17.44
N SER A 26 -37.77 5.45 17.22
CA SER A 26 -38.14 6.79 17.68
C SER A 26 -38.49 7.67 16.49
N SER A 27 -39.73 8.15 16.53
CA SER A 27 -40.31 9.11 15.60
C SER A 27 -39.98 10.53 16.03
N SER A 28 -39.41 11.34 15.14
CA SER A 28 -39.81 12.73 14.91
C SER A 28 -38.80 13.37 13.93
N ARG A 29 -39.28 13.71 12.74
CA ARG A 29 -38.52 14.43 11.72
C ARG A 29 -39.22 15.77 11.50
N PRO A 30 -38.60 16.91 11.83
CA PRO A 30 -39.06 18.20 11.33
C PRO A 30 -38.49 18.42 9.93
N SER A 31 -39.37 18.80 9.01
CA SER A 31 -39.04 19.24 7.66
C SER A 31 -38.52 20.69 7.72
N HIS A 32 -37.28 20.94 7.33
CA HIS A 32 -36.81 22.28 6.97
C HIS A 32 -36.19 22.30 5.58
N SER A 33 -36.69 23.25 4.81
CA SER A 33 -36.40 23.63 3.43
C SER A 33 -34.95 24.07 3.24
N ARG A 34 -34.31 23.54 2.19
CA ARG A 34 -33.00 23.98 1.69
C ARG A 34 -33.13 25.31 0.96
N PRO A 35 -32.24 26.30 1.18
CA PRO A 35 -31.90 27.27 0.17
C PRO A 35 -30.74 26.75 -0.68
N HIS A 36 -30.92 26.83 -2.00
CA HIS A 36 -29.89 26.52 -2.98
C HIS A 36 -28.85 27.65 -3.01
N LEU A 37 -27.66 27.43 -2.44
CA LEU A 37 -26.50 28.29 -2.64
C LEU A 37 -25.72 27.82 -3.87
N ARG A 38 -25.87 28.59 -4.94
CA ARG A 38 -25.22 28.40 -6.24
C ARG A 38 -23.82 29.03 -6.16
N ILE A 39 -22.79 28.21 -5.92
CA ILE A 39 -21.40 28.67 -5.98
C ILE A 39 -21.02 28.81 -7.47
N ARG A 40 -20.77 30.05 -7.91
CA ARG A 40 -20.17 30.35 -9.22
C ARG A 40 -18.65 30.21 -9.09
N SER A 41 -18.07 29.21 -9.74
CA SER A 41 -16.62 29.13 -9.94
C SER A 41 -16.18 30.15 -11.00
N PRO A 42 -15.14 30.95 -10.78
CA PRO A 42 -14.53 31.76 -11.83
C PRO A 42 -13.71 30.87 -12.78
N LYS A 43 -13.86 31.09 -14.09
CA LYS A 43 -12.98 30.50 -15.11
C LYS A 43 -11.59 31.17 -15.02
N PRO A 44 -10.48 30.43 -15.04
CA PRO A 44 -9.17 31.00 -15.31
C PRO A 44 -9.02 31.26 -16.82
N ASN A 45 -8.69 32.50 -17.19
CA ASN A 45 -8.18 32.85 -18.51
C ASN A 45 -6.71 32.41 -18.58
N ASN A 46 -6.38 31.47 -19.47
CA ASN A 46 -5.00 31.19 -19.86
C ASN A 46 -4.65 32.00 -21.12
N PRO A 47 -3.60 32.82 -21.11
CA PRO A 47 -2.91 33.22 -22.33
C PRO A 47 -1.94 32.11 -22.76
N THR A 48 -2.10 31.71 -24.01
CA THR A 48 -1.25 30.81 -24.77
C THR A 48 0.19 31.36 -24.84
N VAL A 49 1.18 30.58 -24.40
CA VAL A 49 2.59 30.78 -24.75
C VAL A 49 3.11 29.47 -25.32
N ALA A 50 3.48 29.51 -26.59
CA ALA A 50 4.10 28.42 -27.34
C ALA A 50 5.53 28.13 -26.84
N PRO A 51 6.05 26.90 -27.03
CA PRO A 51 7.21 26.42 -26.28
C PRO A 51 8.53 26.83 -26.96
N ALA A 52 9.52 27.25 -26.15
CA ALA A 52 10.89 27.45 -26.59
C ALA A 52 11.77 26.31 -26.06
N SER A 53 12.40 25.64 -27.03
CA SER A 53 13.47 24.66 -26.93
C SER A 53 14.66 25.11 -26.07
N SER A 54 15.10 24.26 -25.15
CA SER A 54 16.52 23.90 -25.01
C SER A 54 16.69 22.82 -23.94
N ARG A 55 17.07 21.61 -24.37
CA ARG A 55 17.63 20.57 -23.52
C ARG A 55 18.96 21.08 -22.95
N MET A 56 19.06 21.25 -21.64
CA MET A 56 20.34 21.31 -20.94
C MET A 56 20.68 19.92 -20.42
N GLU A 57 21.64 19.29 -21.09
CA GLU A 57 22.36 18.12 -20.59
C GLU A 57 23.32 18.60 -19.50
N VAL A 58 22.98 18.34 -18.24
CA VAL A 58 23.89 18.61 -17.11
C VAL A 58 24.83 17.41 -17.00
N ALA A 59 26.06 17.61 -17.49
CA ALA A 59 27.17 16.72 -17.24
C ALA A 59 27.46 16.64 -15.73
N GLN A 60 27.33 15.46 -15.15
CA GLN A 60 27.81 15.19 -13.78
C GLN A 60 29.32 14.96 -13.81
N PRO A 61 30.12 15.64 -12.96
CA PRO A 61 31.53 15.36 -12.82
C PRO A 61 31.76 14.06 -12.04
N GLN A 62 32.66 13.23 -12.56
CA GLN A 62 33.27 12.11 -11.84
C GLN A 62 34.03 12.66 -10.62
N ALA A 63 33.57 12.33 -9.42
CA ALA A 63 34.31 12.53 -8.18
C ALA A 63 34.49 11.19 -7.48
N SER A 64 35.74 10.73 -7.49
CA SER A 64 36.27 9.61 -6.72
C SER A 64 36.36 9.96 -5.24
N ASN A 65 35.74 9.16 -4.38
CA ASN A 65 36.25 8.67 -3.08
C ASN A 65 35.09 8.42 -2.10
N ALA A 66 34.91 7.15 -1.73
CA ALA A 66 34.84 6.65 -0.35
C ALA A 66 34.13 5.29 -0.36
N GLN A 67 34.75 4.30 0.28
CA GLN A 67 34.23 2.96 0.47
C GLN A 67 32.89 3.00 1.23
N GLY A 68 31.80 2.89 0.48
CA GLY A 68 30.46 2.58 0.94
C GLY A 68 29.84 1.74 -0.16
N GLY A 69 29.23 0.60 0.19
CA GLY A 69 28.65 -0.32 -0.79
C GLY A 69 27.81 0.45 -1.80
N ALA A 70 28.16 0.35 -3.09
CA ALA A 70 27.48 1.09 -4.15
C ALA A 70 26.04 0.60 -4.24
N GLU A 71 25.12 1.30 -3.56
CA GLU A 71 23.69 1.08 -3.72
C GLU A 71 23.37 1.09 -5.22
N PRO A 72 22.67 0.07 -5.73
CA PRO A 72 22.41 -0.05 -7.16
C PRO A 72 21.74 1.22 -7.68
N ALA A 73 22.43 1.92 -8.60
CA ALA A 73 21.96 3.18 -9.13
C ALA A 73 20.56 3.01 -9.76
N MET A 74 19.61 3.76 -9.23
CA MET A 74 18.23 3.84 -9.69
C MET A 74 17.88 5.32 -9.87
N LYS A 75 17.31 5.67 -11.02
CA LYS A 75 16.69 6.97 -11.22
C LYS A 75 15.31 6.96 -10.57
N LEU A 76 15.20 7.61 -9.41
CA LEU A 76 13.95 7.72 -8.67
C LEU A 76 12.91 8.48 -9.49
N LEU A 77 11.71 7.92 -9.61
CA LEU A 77 10.56 8.56 -10.25
C LEU A 77 9.56 9.09 -9.23
N PHE A 78 9.16 8.24 -8.29
CA PHE A 78 8.20 8.60 -7.24
C PHE A 78 8.39 7.70 -6.01
N VAL A 79 7.81 8.13 -4.90
CA VAL A 79 7.78 7.39 -3.64
C VAL A 79 6.32 7.19 -3.25
N GLU A 80 5.93 5.94 -3.05
CA GLU A 80 4.60 5.57 -2.58
C GLU A 80 4.70 5.21 -1.10
N MET A 81 3.78 5.71 -0.29
CA MET A 81 3.80 5.51 1.15
C MET A 81 2.51 4.83 1.58
N GLY A 82 2.62 3.95 2.56
CA GLY A 82 1.46 3.26 3.12
C GLY A 82 1.61 2.97 4.60
N VAL A 83 0.49 2.66 5.23
CA VAL A 83 0.39 2.25 6.62
C VAL A 83 -0.38 0.95 6.72
N GLY A 84 0.06 0.09 7.64
CA GLY A 84 -0.59 -1.19 7.86
C GLY A 84 -0.66 -1.51 9.34
N TYR A 85 -1.78 -2.13 9.71
CA TYR A 85 -2.13 -2.39 11.11
C TYR A 85 -2.28 -3.89 11.34
N ASP A 86 -1.82 -4.39 12.46
CA ASP A 86 -2.26 -5.65 13.04
C ASP A 86 -2.89 -5.40 14.41
N GLN A 87 -4.22 -5.44 14.46
CA GLN A 87 -5.00 -5.07 15.66
C GLN A 87 -4.93 -6.12 16.77
N HIS A 88 -4.37 -7.30 16.47
CA HIS A 88 -4.27 -8.44 17.38
C HIS A 88 -2.86 -8.62 17.97
N GLY A 89 -1.90 -7.75 17.59
CA GLY A 89 -0.58 -7.66 18.22
C GLY A 89 0.32 -8.87 18.05
N GLN A 90 0.09 -9.69 17.04
CA GLN A 90 0.73 -11.01 16.95
C GLN A 90 1.34 -11.32 15.59
N ASP A 91 0.97 -10.58 14.55
CA ASP A 91 1.52 -10.76 13.21
C ASP A 91 2.02 -9.41 12.65
N ILE A 92 3.26 -9.07 13.02
CA ILE A 92 3.96 -7.91 12.46
C ILE A 92 4.11 -8.01 10.93
N THR A 93 4.17 -9.23 10.39
CA THR A 93 4.24 -9.47 8.95
C THR A 93 2.92 -9.11 8.28
N ALA A 94 1.78 -9.41 8.90
CA ALA A 94 0.48 -8.98 8.38
C ALA A 94 0.34 -7.46 8.38
N ALA A 95 0.80 -6.77 9.43
CA ALA A 95 0.88 -5.30 9.43
C ALA A 95 1.76 -4.78 8.28
N ALA A 96 2.96 -5.33 8.09
CA ALA A 96 3.87 -4.93 7.02
C ALA A 96 3.32 -5.20 5.60
N VAL A 97 2.69 -6.36 5.38
CA VAL A 97 2.02 -6.70 4.12
C VAL A 97 0.90 -5.71 3.83
N ARG A 98 0.10 -5.34 4.84
CA ARG A 98 -0.94 -4.33 4.70
C ARG A 98 -0.35 -2.96 4.36
N ALA A 99 0.75 -2.56 4.99
CA ALA A 99 1.43 -1.29 4.71
C ALA A 99 1.93 -1.21 3.26
N CYS A 100 2.56 -2.28 2.75
CA CYS A 100 3.00 -2.34 1.36
C CYS A 100 1.84 -2.34 0.37
N LYS A 101 0.73 -3.04 0.68
CA LYS A 101 -0.48 -3.02 -0.15
C LYS A 101 -1.11 -1.63 -0.17
N ASP A 102 -1.26 -1.00 0.99
CA ASP A 102 -1.78 0.37 1.13
C ASP A 102 -0.98 1.35 0.25
N ALA A 103 0.36 1.23 0.25
CA ALA A 103 1.23 2.07 -0.56
C ALA A 103 0.96 1.98 -2.07
N ILE A 104 0.75 0.79 -2.63
CA ILE A 104 0.74 0.58 -4.09
C ILE A 104 -0.67 0.45 -4.71
N THR A 105 -1.70 0.15 -3.90
CA THR A 105 -3.02 -0.24 -4.43
C THR A 105 -3.86 0.93 -4.93
N SER A 106 -3.58 2.14 -4.47
CA SER A 106 -4.34 3.35 -4.83
C SER A 106 -3.85 4.02 -6.13
N ASN A 107 -2.66 3.65 -6.61
CA ASN A 107 -2.02 4.26 -7.77
C ASN A 107 -2.04 3.35 -8.99
N SER A 108 -2.03 3.96 -10.18
CA SER A 108 -1.82 3.28 -11.45
C SER A 108 -0.68 3.95 -12.20
N ILE A 109 0.35 3.18 -12.56
CA ILE A 109 1.56 3.71 -13.22
C ILE A 109 1.67 3.12 -14.62
N PRO A 110 0.90 3.64 -15.61
CA PRO A 110 0.96 3.12 -16.99
C PRO A 110 2.30 3.40 -17.67
N ALA A 111 3.13 4.30 -17.13
CA ALA A 111 4.37 4.77 -17.74
C ALA A 111 5.36 3.64 -18.09
N PHE A 112 5.41 2.57 -17.29
CA PHE A 112 6.28 1.39 -17.51
C PHE A 112 5.76 0.43 -18.58
N ARG A 113 4.58 0.64 -19.14
CA ARG A 113 4.01 -0.16 -20.25
C ARG A 113 3.71 0.69 -21.49
N GLY A 114 3.29 1.94 -21.29
CA GLY A 114 2.86 2.84 -22.36
C GLY A 114 3.99 3.51 -23.14
N GLY A 115 5.25 3.19 -22.86
CA GLY A 115 6.41 3.83 -23.51
C GLY A 115 6.58 5.31 -23.16
N SER A 116 5.97 5.77 -22.06
CA SER A 116 6.06 7.17 -21.62
C SER A 116 7.47 7.55 -21.17
N ILE A 117 8.28 6.56 -20.79
CA ILE A 117 9.70 6.72 -20.47
C ILE A 117 10.49 6.03 -21.59
N PRO A 118 11.20 6.78 -22.45
CA PRO A 118 11.96 6.20 -23.56
C PRO A 118 12.98 5.16 -23.08
N GLY A 119 12.92 3.96 -23.66
CA GLY A 119 13.84 2.87 -23.35
C GLY A 119 13.57 2.13 -22.02
N VAL A 120 12.49 2.46 -21.32
CA VAL A 120 12.15 1.85 -20.03
C VAL A 120 10.78 1.18 -20.14
N ASN A 121 10.76 -0.10 -19.84
CA ASN A 121 9.56 -0.91 -19.71
C ASN A 121 9.47 -1.49 -18.28
N THR A 122 8.52 -2.41 -18.06
CA THR A 122 8.28 -3.02 -16.75
C THR A 122 9.47 -3.85 -16.25
N ASP A 123 10.34 -4.35 -17.14
CA ASP A 123 11.51 -5.16 -16.79
C ASP A 123 12.64 -4.33 -16.17
N GLN A 124 12.70 -3.02 -16.49
CA GLN A 124 13.66 -2.09 -15.88
C GLN A 124 13.12 -1.46 -14.59
N MET A 125 11.85 -1.68 -14.23
CA MET A 125 11.29 -1.16 -12.98
C MET A 125 12.08 -1.71 -11.79
N LYS A 126 12.63 -0.82 -10.97
CA LYS A 126 13.36 -1.11 -9.74
C LYS A 126 12.57 -0.59 -8.55
N LEU A 127 12.63 -1.35 -7.47
CA LEU A 127 11.99 -1.03 -6.20
C LEU A 127 13.05 -0.97 -5.08
N GLN A 128 13.02 0.09 -4.29
CA GLN A 128 13.62 0.08 -2.95
C GLN A 128 12.48 0.16 -1.93
N ILE A 129 12.49 -0.72 -0.94
CA ILE A 129 11.43 -0.79 0.06
C ILE A 129 12.06 -0.48 1.41
N LYS A 130 11.49 0.49 2.12
CA LYS A 130 11.89 0.83 3.49
C LYS A 130 10.69 0.70 4.41
N LEU A 131 10.83 -0.10 5.46
CA LEU A 131 9.77 -0.32 6.45
C LEU A 131 10.18 0.26 7.81
N GLY A 132 9.28 1.05 8.40
CA GLY A 132 9.34 1.43 9.80
C GLY A 132 8.60 0.39 10.64
N VAL A 133 9.34 -0.42 11.39
CA VAL A 133 8.82 -1.54 12.19
C VAL A 133 9.33 -1.40 13.63
N PRO A 134 8.47 -1.55 14.65
CA PRO A 134 8.89 -1.45 16.04
C PRO A 134 10.09 -2.35 16.34
N ARG A 135 11.15 -1.78 16.92
CA ARG A 135 12.42 -2.50 17.15
C ARG A 135 12.26 -3.89 17.78
N SER A 136 11.40 -4.02 18.77
CA SER A 136 11.15 -5.27 19.50
C SER A 136 10.56 -6.37 18.63
N THR A 137 9.86 -6.04 17.54
CA THR A 137 9.18 -7.02 16.67
C THR A 137 9.91 -7.28 15.36
N GLN A 138 10.98 -6.54 15.04
CA GLN A 138 11.69 -6.65 13.75
C GLN A 138 12.16 -8.08 13.44
N HIS A 139 12.58 -8.85 14.45
CA HIS A 139 13.04 -10.24 14.30
C HIS A 139 11.91 -11.23 13.97
N LEU A 140 10.65 -10.83 14.11
CA LEU A 140 9.45 -11.63 13.80
C LEU A 140 8.92 -11.36 12.38
N LEU A 141 9.53 -10.42 11.64
CA LEU A 141 9.09 -10.03 10.30
C LEU A 141 9.58 -11.04 9.25
N ASP A 142 8.64 -11.63 8.52
CA ASP A 142 8.94 -12.43 7.33
C ASP A 142 9.07 -11.51 6.10
N ALA A 143 10.32 -11.18 5.77
CA ALA A 143 10.66 -10.31 4.65
C ALA A 143 10.21 -10.86 3.29
N GLU A 144 10.23 -12.18 3.09
CA GLU A 144 9.85 -12.78 1.80
C GLU A 144 8.33 -12.68 1.57
N ARG A 145 7.54 -12.90 2.62
CA ARG A 145 6.08 -12.67 2.57
C ARG A 145 5.72 -11.21 2.28
N VAL A 146 6.52 -10.25 2.77
CA VAL A 146 6.33 -8.83 2.43
C VAL A 146 6.75 -8.52 0.99
N LYS A 147 7.90 -9.01 0.54
CA LYS A 147 8.38 -8.83 -0.86
C LYS A 147 7.39 -9.40 -1.88
N ALA A 148 6.70 -10.49 -1.55
CA ALA A 148 5.67 -11.10 -2.40
C ALA A 148 4.45 -10.18 -2.67
N VAL A 149 4.32 -9.04 -1.98
CA VAL A 149 3.27 -8.04 -2.27
C VAL A 149 3.47 -7.37 -3.63
N PHE A 150 4.71 -7.29 -4.14
CA PHE A 150 5.03 -6.55 -5.35
C PHE A 150 5.02 -7.49 -6.57
N PRO A 151 4.01 -7.41 -7.47
CA PRO A 151 3.88 -8.33 -8.60
C PRO A 151 4.86 -8.05 -9.74
N TYR A 152 5.45 -6.85 -9.77
CA TYR A 152 6.35 -6.37 -10.81
C TYR A 152 7.49 -5.56 -10.20
N GLY A 153 8.55 -5.38 -11.00
CA GLY A 153 9.73 -4.64 -10.61
C GLY A 153 10.73 -5.49 -9.82
N LYS A 154 12.01 -5.20 -10.01
CA LYS A 154 13.11 -5.84 -9.27
C LYS A 154 13.31 -5.10 -7.95
N ILE A 155 13.08 -5.79 -6.84
CA ILE A 155 13.46 -5.28 -5.52
C ILE A 155 14.98 -5.29 -5.41
N ILE A 156 15.58 -4.11 -5.45
CA ILE A 156 17.04 -3.92 -5.39
C ILE A 156 17.53 -3.65 -3.96
N SER A 157 16.63 -3.18 -3.08
CA SER A 157 16.90 -2.94 -1.67
C SER A 157 15.64 -3.18 -0.84
N PHE A 158 15.81 -3.78 0.33
CA PHE A 158 14.75 -4.00 1.32
C PHE A 158 15.34 -3.70 2.71
N GLU A 159 14.97 -2.56 3.26
CA GLU A 159 15.49 -2.03 4.51
C GLU A 159 14.39 -2.03 5.58
N VAL A 160 14.73 -2.50 6.78
CA VAL A 160 13.87 -2.42 7.96
C VAL A 160 14.57 -1.52 8.97
N VAL A 161 13.89 -0.44 9.37
CA VAL A 161 14.37 0.52 10.36
C VAL A 161 13.45 0.55 11.56
N ASP A 162 13.99 1.01 12.70
CA ASP A 162 13.17 1.31 13.85
C ASP A 162 12.16 2.42 13.53
N GLY A 163 10.92 2.24 13.96
CA GLY A 163 9.79 3.08 13.61
C GLY A 163 8.47 2.38 13.89
N GLY A 164 7.40 2.77 13.18
CA GLY A 164 6.07 2.23 13.43
C GLY A 164 5.55 2.60 14.82
N MET A 165 4.61 1.81 15.34
CA MET A 165 4.11 1.97 16.71
C MET A 165 3.60 0.63 17.25
N ILE A 166 3.82 0.41 18.56
CA ILE A 166 3.07 -0.56 19.35
C ILE A 166 2.15 0.27 20.25
N CYS A 167 0.85 0.01 20.21
CA CYS A 167 -0.10 0.61 21.12
C CYS A 167 -1.09 -0.44 21.63
N SER A 168 -1.79 -0.17 22.72
CA SER A 168 -2.89 -1.04 23.15
C SER A 168 -4.09 -0.89 22.21
N SER A 169 -4.70 -2.00 21.80
CA SER A 169 -6.03 -2.06 21.16
C SER A 169 -7.16 -1.79 22.17
N GLY A 170 -6.85 -1.75 23.46
CA GLY A 170 -7.78 -1.59 24.57
C GLY A 170 -8.56 -2.86 24.93
N VAL A 171 -8.41 -3.94 24.17
CA VAL A 171 -9.11 -5.20 24.41
C VAL A 171 -8.29 -6.38 23.91
N CYS A 172 -8.10 -7.37 24.78
CA CYS A 172 -7.61 -8.69 24.38
C CYS A 172 -8.84 -9.58 24.13
N LEU A 173 -9.09 -9.96 22.87
CA LEU A 173 -10.17 -10.87 22.50
C LEU A 173 -9.63 -12.30 22.35
N GLU A 174 -9.60 -13.07 23.44
CA GLU A 174 -9.14 -14.46 23.43
C GLU A 174 -9.88 -15.33 22.39
N ALA A 175 -11.16 -15.04 22.13
CA ALA A 175 -11.97 -15.70 21.10
C ALA A 175 -11.43 -15.52 19.67
N MET A 176 -10.64 -14.48 19.44
CA MET A 176 -9.93 -14.20 18.18
C MET A 176 -8.48 -14.69 18.18
N GLY A 177 -8.03 -15.31 19.29
CA GLY A 177 -6.66 -15.76 19.48
C GLY A 177 -5.72 -14.68 20.04
N ASP A 178 -6.26 -13.59 20.60
CA ASP A 178 -5.45 -12.54 21.20
C ASP A 178 -4.70 -13.06 22.44
N LYS A 179 -3.39 -12.79 22.52
CA LYS A 179 -2.51 -13.15 23.65
C LYS A 179 -2.16 -11.96 24.53
N ASN A 180 -2.31 -10.76 23.98
CA ASN A 180 -2.09 -9.46 24.60
C ASN A 180 -3.07 -8.48 23.96
N ASP A 181 -3.10 -7.25 24.47
CA ASP A 181 -3.84 -6.15 23.88
C ASP A 181 -2.96 -5.32 22.94
N ASP A 182 -1.84 -5.84 22.45
CA ASP A 182 -0.97 -5.08 21.56
C ASP A 182 -1.62 -4.91 20.18
N CYS A 183 -1.34 -3.77 19.54
CA CYS A 183 -1.65 -3.47 18.16
C CYS A 183 -0.36 -2.96 17.51
N TYR A 184 -0.02 -3.52 16.35
CA TYR A 184 1.17 -3.13 15.60
C TYR A 184 0.82 -2.23 14.43
N ILE A 185 1.58 -1.15 14.28
CA ILE A 185 1.51 -0.25 13.15
C ILE A 185 2.85 -0.26 12.43
N VAL A 186 2.82 -0.53 11.13
CA VAL A 186 3.99 -0.50 10.24
C VAL A 186 3.80 0.58 9.20
N ASN A 187 4.85 1.36 8.96
CA ASN A 187 4.90 2.33 7.87
C ASN A 187 5.76 1.76 6.73
N ALA A 188 5.34 1.96 5.48
CA ALA A 188 6.09 1.58 4.30
C ALA A 188 6.38 2.80 3.42
N ALA A 189 7.61 2.87 2.91
CA ALA A 189 7.99 3.74 1.80
C ALA A 189 8.54 2.86 0.66
N VAL A 190 7.88 2.93 -0.49
CA VAL A 190 8.21 2.20 -1.70
C VAL A 190 8.73 3.20 -2.73
N TYR A 191 10.04 3.18 -2.96
CA TYR A 191 10.70 4.01 -3.94
C TYR A 191 10.67 3.29 -5.28
N VAL A 192 10.12 3.92 -6.31
CA VAL A 192 9.99 3.33 -7.64
C VAL A 192 10.84 4.10 -8.64
N GLY A 193 11.62 3.38 -9.42
CA GLY A 193 12.51 3.95 -10.43
C GLY A 193 12.97 2.93 -11.47
N TYR A 194 14.04 3.24 -12.19
CA TYR A 194 14.68 2.36 -13.17
C TYR A 194 16.20 2.54 -13.23
#